data_AF-R7JAF4-F1
#
_entry.id   AF-R7JAF4-F1
#
_cell.length_a   1.000
_cell.length_b   1.000
_cell.length_c   1.000
_cell.angle_alpha   90.00
_cell.angle_beta   90.00
_cell.angle_gamma   90.00
#
_symmetry.space_group_name_H-M   'P 1'
#
loop_
_entity.id
_entity.type
_entity.pdbx_description
1 polymer ?
#
loop_
_entity_poly.entity_id
_entity_poly.type
_entity_poly.pdbx_seq_one_letter_code
_entity_poly.pdbx_strand_id
1 'polypeptide(L)' 'MIELGKKYRLKKIKGFKSSDNEYYKVIGFYNFDTVICENTYGERFVFMKEFLIDPQKPDEIYSDLIFERKE' A
#
# COMPACT_ATOMS: atom_id res chain seq x y z
N MET A 1 12.49 1.75 -0.22
CA MET A 1 12.38 1.37 -1.66
C MET A 1 11.51 0.11 -1.78
N ILE A 2 10.60 0.05 -2.76
CA ILE A 2 9.74 -1.13 -2.99
C ILE A 2 10.46 -2.13 -3.92
N GLU A 3 10.47 -3.41 -3.53
CA GLU A 3 11.25 -4.49 -4.16
C GLU A 3 10.36 -5.64 -4.63
N LEU A 4 10.77 -6.29 -5.72
CA LEU A 4 10.08 -7.47 -6.26
C LEU A 4 10.15 -8.65 -5.27
N GLY A 5 9.04 -9.36 -5.11
CA GLY A 5 8.94 -10.55 -4.27
C GLY A 5 8.81 -10.28 -2.77
N LYS A 6 9.01 -9.03 -2.32
CA LYS A 6 8.79 -8.62 -0.92
C LYS A 6 7.31 -8.33 -0.66
N LYS A 7 6.94 -8.38 0.62
CA LYS A 7 5.58 -8.13 1.10
C LYS A 7 5.50 -6.78 1.79
N TYR A 8 4.45 -6.03 1.48
CA TYR A 8 4.21 -4.69 2.02
C TYR A 8 2.77 -4.58 2.53
N ARG A 9 2.56 -3.69 3.48
CA ARG A 9 1.23 -3.28 3.93
C ARG A 9 0.86 -1.95 3.30
N LEU A 10 -0.43 -1.67 3.22
CA LEU A 10 -0.92 -0.35 2.81
C LEU A 10 -0.81 0.65 3.96
N LYS A 11 -0.51 1.90 3.63
CA LYS A 11 -0.61 3.04 4.54
C LYS A 11 -2.08 3.25 4.91
N LYS A 12 -2.31 3.66 6.15
CA LYS A 12 -3.64 3.99 6.66
C LYS A 12 -4.06 5.39 6.21
N ILE A 13 -5.36 5.64 6.14
CA ILE A 13 -5.91 6.98 5.91
C ILE A 13 -6.30 7.55 7.28
N LYS A 14 -5.83 8.76 7.60
CA LYS A 14 -6.19 9.43 8.87
C LYS A 14 -7.71 9.62 8.95
N GLY A 15 -8.30 9.32 10.09
CA GLY A 15 -9.75 9.40 10.30
C GLY A 15 -10.55 8.20 9.82
N PHE A 16 -9.93 7.22 9.15
CA PHE A 16 -10.57 5.97 8.75
C PHE A 16 -10.11 4.81 9.64
N LYS A 17 -11.07 4.12 10.26
CA LYS A 17 -10.80 2.81 10.87
C LYS A 17 -10.76 1.78 9.75
N SER A 18 -9.55 1.42 9.32
CA SER A 18 -9.34 0.23 8.49
C SER A 18 -8.94 -0.95 9.36
N SER A 19 -9.60 -2.09 9.15
CA SER A 19 -9.19 -3.39 9.69
C SER A 19 -8.15 -4.08 8.81
N ASP A 20 -7.82 -3.49 7.67
CA ASP A 20 -6.91 -4.08 6.70
C ASP A 20 -5.48 -4.10 7.27
N ASN A 21 -5.01 -5.32 7.51
CA ASN A 21 -3.67 -5.65 7.97
C ASN A 21 -3.02 -6.66 7.01
N GLU A 22 -3.59 -6.80 5.81
CA GLU A 22 -3.11 -7.73 4.81
C GLU A 22 -1.72 -7.35 4.29
N TYR A 23 -1.01 -8.39 3.88
CA TYR A 23 0.28 -8.25 3.22
C TYR A 23 0.13 -8.51 1.73
N TYR A 24 0.65 -7.58 0.95
CA TYR A 24 0.64 -7.61 -0.50
C TYR A 24 2.05 -7.88 -1.01
N LYS A 25 2.24 -8.99 -1.72
CA LYS A 25 3.51 -9.36 -2.35
C LYS A 25 3.65 -8.62 -3.67
N VAL A 26 4.74 -7.89 -3.88
CA VAL A 26 5.04 -7.26 -5.17
C VAL A 26 5.42 -8.34 -6.17
N ILE A 27 4.67 -8.45 -7.26
CA ILE A 27 4.89 -9.42 -8.34
C ILE A 27 5.33 -8.76 -9.66
N GLY A 28 5.27 -7.44 -9.74
CA GLY A 28 5.76 -6.70 -10.91
C GLY A 28 5.74 -5.19 -10.71
N PHE A 29 6.38 -4.49 -11.65
CA PHE A 29 6.31 -3.05 -11.78
C PHE A 29 5.58 -2.72 -13.07
N TYR A 30 4.54 -1.89 -13.00
CA TYR A 30 3.81 -1.48 -14.19
C TYR A 30 4.43 -0.23 -14.81
N ASN A 31 4.75 0.77 -13.98
CA ASN A 31 5.51 1.96 -14.37
C ASN A 31 6.41 2.43 -13.21
N PHE A 32 6.99 3.63 -13.31
CA PHE A 32 7.90 4.16 -12.28
C PHE A 32 7.24 4.28 -10.90
N ASP A 33 5.97 4.64 -10.84
CA ASP A 33 5.27 4.93 -9.57
C ASP A 33 4.28 3.84 -9.14
N THR A 34 4.01 2.85 -9.99
CA THR A 34 3.00 1.81 -9.71
C THR A 34 3.59 0.41 -9.69
N VAL A 35 3.03 -0.41 -8.82
CA VAL A 35 3.41 -1.81 -8.61
C VAL A 35 2.21 -2.71 -8.71
N ILE A 36 2.46 -3.91 -9.22
CA ILE A 36 1.49 -4.99 -9.26
C ILE A 36 1.76 -5.86 -8.05
N CYS A 37 0.73 -6.06 -7.22
CA CYS A 37 0.81 -6.85 -6.01
C CYS A 37 -0.19 -8.01 -6.03
N GLU A 38 0.10 -9.04 -5.25
CA GLU A 38 -0.75 -10.20 -5.03
C GLU A 38 -0.99 -10.38 -3.52
N ASN A 39 -2.24 -10.63 -3.11
CA ASN A 39 -2.56 -10.93 -1.71
C ASN A 39 -2.45 -12.46 -1.44
N THR A 40 -2.78 -12.87 -0.21
CA THR A 40 -2.72 -14.29 0.19
C THR A 40 -3.75 -15.17 -0.53
N TYR A 41 -4.77 -14.58 -1.15
CA TYR A 41 -5.83 -15.26 -1.88
C TYR A 41 -5.52 -15.39 -3.38
N GLY A 42 -4.38 -14.86 -3.85
CA GLY A 42 -4.00 -14.86 -5.26
C GLY A 42 -4.66 -13.74 -6.08
N GLU A 43 -5.35 -12.81 -5.43
CA GLU A 43 -5.95 -11.65 -6.09
C GLU A 43 -4.87 -10.62 -6.40
N ARG A 44 -4.98 -9.99 -7.58
CA ARG A 44 -3.99 -9.04 -8.08
C ARG A 44 -4.50 -7.62 -8.02
N PHE A 45 -3.65 -6.73 -7.53
CA PHE A 45 -3.94 -5.32 -7.34
C PHE A 45 -2.84 -4.47 -7.99
N VAL A 46 -3.20 -3.26 -8.39
CA VAL A 46 -2.25 -2.24 -8.81
C VAL A 46 -2.30 -1.11 -7.79
N PHE A 47 -1.15 -0.81 -7.19
CA PHE A 47 -1.01 0.25 -6.20
C PHE A 47 0.04 1.27 -6.64
N MET A 48 -0.16 2.54 -6.25
CA MET A 48 0.94 3.51 -6.28
C MET A 48 1.90 3.19 -5.12
N LYS A 49 3.21 3.26 -5.39
CA LYS A 49 4.27 2.94 -4.42
C LYS A 49 4.15 3.76 -3.14
N GLU A 50 3.68 5.00 -3.23
CA GLU A 50 3.48 5.90 -2.10
C GLU A 50 2.50 5.36 -1.05
N PHE A 51 1.55 4.50 -1.44
CA PHE A 51 0.57 3.89 -0.54
C PHE A 51 1.07 2.63 0.14
N LEU A 52 2.26 2.13 -0.21
CA LEU A 52 2.88 1.03 0.51
C LEU A 52 3.75 1.59 1.65
N ILE A 53 3.71 0.93 2.81
CA ILE A 53 4.58 1.26 3.93
C ILE A 53 6.01 0.86 3.54
N ASP A 54 6.91 1.84 3.43
CA ASP A 54 8.31 1.58 3.13
C ASP A 54 9.00 0.97 4.36
N PRO A 55 9.65 -0.22 4.25
CA PRO A 55 10.42 -0.81 5.33
C PRO A 55 11.55 0.09 5.85
N GLN A 56 12.04 1.02 5.01
CA GLN A 56 13.06 1.99 5.39
C GLN A 56 12.48 3.18 6.19
N LYS A 57 11.15 3.36 6.15
CA LYS A 57 10.43 4.42 6.86
C LYS A 57 9.22 3.84 7.58
N PRO A 58 9.43 2.97 8.58
CA PRO A 58 8.34 2.27 9.24
C PRO A 58 7.39 3.19 10.00
N ASP A 59 7.81 4.42 10.31
CA ASP A 59 7.00 5.43 11.00
C ASP A 59 5.99 6.13 10.06
N GLU A 60 6.20 6.10 8.75
CA GLU A 60 5.29 6.67 7.74
C GLU A 60 4.11 5.73 7.45
N ILE A 61 3.36 5.36 8.49
CA ILE A 61 2.23 4.42 8.37
C ILE A 61 0.93 5.05 7.87
N TYR A 62 0.85 6.39 7.81
CA TYR A 62 -0.33 7.11 7.33
C TYR A 62 -0.05 7.76 5.97
N SER A 63 -1.05 7.72 5.09
CA SER A 63 -1.08 8.50 3.85
C SER A 63 -1.48 9.95 4.15
N ASP A 64 -1.08 10.85 3.25
CA ASP A 64 -1.46 12.27 3.30
C ASP A 64 -2.83 12.55 2.66
N LEU A 65 -3.58 11.50 2.31
CA LEU A 65 -4.95 11.63 1.84
C LEU A 65 -5.83 12.22 2.95
N ILE A 66 -6.37 13.41 2.70
CA ILE A 66 -7.38 14.05 3.53
C ILE A 66 -8.72 13.87 2.83
N PHE A 67 -9.63 13.15 3.47
CA PHE A 67 -11.00 13.00 2.97
C PHE A 67 -11.89 14.04 3.65
N GLU A 68 -12.38 15.00 2.88
CA GLU A 68 -13.45 15.88 3.33
C GLU A 68 -14.77 15.12 3.22
N ARG A 69 -15.35 14.73 4.35
CA ARG A 69 -16.73 14.28 4.38
C ARG A 69 -17.61 15.50 4.16
N LYS A 70 -18.25 15.61 3.01
CA LYS A 70 -19.42 16.48 2.87
C LYS A 70 -20.56 15.79 3.61
N GLU A 71 -20.98 16.38 4.73
CA GLU A 71 -22.29 16.07 5.33
C GLU A 71 -23.43 16.42 4.37
#